data_AF-A0A5K1G0D2-F1
#
_entry.id   AF-A0A5K1G0D2-F1
#
_cell.length_a   1.000
_cell.length_b   1.000
_cell.length_c   1.000
_cell.angle_alpha   90.00
_cell.angle_beta   90.00
_cell.angle_gamma   90.00
#
_symmetry.space_group_name_H-M   'P 1'
#
loop_
_entity.id
_entity.type
_entity.pdbx_description
1 polymer ?
#
loop_
_entity_poly.entity_id
_entity_poly.type
_entity_poly.pdbx_seq_one_letter_code
_entity_poly.pdbx_strand_id
1 'polypeptide(L)' 'YGVKIEKLPKQIGRLLHLRYLCLRLNSSLKQLPRSIGSLQNLETLDIRHTGIRMLPNEFIRLRNLRHLCA' A
#
# COMPACT_ATOMS: atom_id res chain seq x y z
N TYR A 1 -19.98 -6.22 6.38
CA TYR A 1 -20.02 -5.69 5.00
C TYR A 1 -18.69 -5.03 4.69
N GLY A 2 -17.73 -5.77 4.12
CA GLY A 2 -16.44 -5.23 3.70
C GLY A 2 -16.52 -4.82 2.23
N VAL A 3 -16.10 -3.60 1.90
CA VAL A 3 -16.00 -3.18 0.50
C VAL A 3 -14.89 -4.01 -0.15
N LYS A 4 -15.22 -4.71 -1.23
CA LYS A 4 -14.26 -5.51 -1.99
C LYS A 4 -13.34 -4.58 -2.77
N ILE A 5 -12.13 -4.34 -2.27
CA ILE A 5 -11.11 -3.57 -3.00
C ILE A 5 -10.25 -4.53 -3.82
N GLU A 6 -10.34 -4.44 -5.15
CA GLU A 6 -9.52 -5.26 -6.07
C GLU A 6 -8.23 -4.56 -6.49
N LYS A 7 -8.27 -3.23 -6.59
CA LYS A 7 -7.14 -2.38 -7.01
C LYS A 7 -7.21 -1.04 -6.28
N LEU A 8 -6.05 -0.50 -5.94
CA LEU A 8 -5.93 0.89 -5.49
C LEU A 8 -5.76 1.83 -6.68
N PRO A 9 -6.39 3.02 -6.66
CA PRO A 9 -6.19 4.02 -7.68
C PRO A 9 -4.76 4.56 -7.65
N LYS A 10 -4.18 4.86 -8.81
CA LYS A 10 -2.83 5.45 -8.90
C LYS A 10 -2.70 6.76 -8.12
N GLN A 11 -3.81 7.47 -7.94
CA GLN A 11 -3.93 8.72 -7.20
C GLN A 11 -3.55 8.59 -5.72
N ILE A 12 -3.47 7.38 -5.15
CA ILE A 12 -2.95 7.17 -3.78
C ILE A 12 -1.56 7.81 -3.61
N GLY A 13 -0.72 7.81 -4.64
CA GLY A 13 0.61 8.42 -4.61
C GLY A 13 0.62 9.95 -4.45
N ARG A 14 -0.55 10.61 -4.54
CA ARG A 14 -0.69 12.05 -4.28
C ARG A 14 -0.85 12.36 -2.79
N LEU A 15 -1.04 11.36 -1.95
CA LEU A 15 -1.17 11.53 -0.49
C LEU A 15 0.22 11.71 0.14
N LEU A 16 0.90 12.79 -0.22
CA LEU A 16 2.31 13.02 0.15
C LEU A 16 2.56 13.08 1.65
N HIS A 17 1.53 13.37 2.46
CA HIS A 17 1.61 13.42 3.93
C HIS A 17 1.12 12.14 4.61
N LEU A 18 0.76 11.10 3.87
CA LEU A 18 0.25 9.85 4.43
C LEU A 18 1.37 9.13 5.19
N ARG A 19 1.18 8.92 6.50
CA ARG A 19 2.12 8.21 7.37
C ARG A 19 1.70 6.76 7.64
N TYR A 20 0.40 6.49 7.61
CA TYR A 20 -0.16 5.17 7.89
C TYR A 20 -1.15 4.76 6.80
N LEU A 21 -0.94 3.60 6.20
CA LEU A 21 -1.83 3.00 5.21
C LEU A 21 -2.22 1.58 5.64
N CYS A 22 -3.50 1.37 5.94
CA CYS A 22 -4.05 0.06 6.26
C CYS A 22 -4.94 -0.43 5.12
N LEU A 23 -4.59 -1.59 4.58
CA LEU A 23 -5.29 -2.30 3.52
C LEU A 23 -5.74 -3.69 3.98
N ARG A 24 -5.77 -3.91 5.30
CA ARG A 24 -6.06 -5.22 5.88
C ARG A 24 -7.42 -5.75 5.44
N LEU A 25 -7.54 -7.08 5.35
CA LEU A 25 -8.78 -7.80 5.00
C LEU A 25 -9.31 -7.51 3.58
N ASN A 26 -8.49 -6.93 2.70
CA ASN A 26 -8.79 -6.80 1.29
C ASN A 26 -8.21 -7.98 0.50
N SER A 27 -8.79 -9.17 0.70
CA SER A 27 -8.31 -10.43 0.09
C SER A 27 -8.29 -10.40 -1.45
N SER A 28 -9.10 -9.55 -2.07
CA SER A 28 -9.15 -9.38 -3.53
C SER A 28 -8.08 -8.41 -4.07
N LEU A 29 -7.38 -7.68 -3.20
CA LEU A 29 -6.29 -6.78 -3.60
C LEU A 29 -5.04 -7.62 -3.87
N LYS A 30 -4.65 -7.76 -5.13
CA LYS A 30 -3.53 -8.62 -5.55
C LYS A 30 -2.21 -7.88 -5.77
N GLN A 31 -2.27 -6.56 -5.91
CA GLN A 31 -1.10 -5.73 -6.23
C GLN A 31 -1.27 -4.31 -5.70
N LEU A 32 -0.15 -3.66 -5.38
CA LEU A 32 -0.08 -2.22 -5.13
C LEU A 32 0.24 -1.48 -6.43
N PRO A 33 -0.30 -0.28 -6.65
CA PRO A 33 0.06 0.54 -7.80
C PRO A 33 1.51 1.03 -7.65
N ARG A 34 2.21 1.23 -8.78
CA ARG A 34 3.58 1.79 -8.80
C ARG A 34 3.68 3.15 -8.08
N SER A 35 2.59 3.91 -8.06
CA SER A 35 2.49 5.19 -7.36
C SER A 35 2.62 5.07 -5.83
N ILE A 36 2.59 3.87 -5.25
CA ILE A 36 2.90 3.67 -3.84
C ILE A 36 4.29 4.24 -3.50
N GLY A 37 5.27 4.13 -4.41
CA GLY A 37 6.61 4.68 -4.21
C GLY A 37 6.67 6.22 -4.14
N SER A 38 5.58 6.93 -4.42
CA SER A 38 5.47 8.38 -4.21
C SER A 38 5.15 8.75 -2.77
N LEU A 39 4.73 7.79 -1.93
CA LEU A 39 4.39 8.01 -0.52
C LEU A 39 5.64 8.11 0.35
N GLN A 40 6.46 9.14 0.12
CA GLN A 40 7.75 9.26 0.79
C GLN A 40 7.65 9.42 2.31
N ASN A 41 6.52 9.88 2.85
CA ASN A 41 6.28 10.01 4.29
C ASN A 41 5.59 8.79 4.92
N LEU A 42 5.35 7.72 4.15
CA LEU A 42 4.71 6.53 4.68
C LEU A 42 5.65 5.81 5.65
N GLU A 43 5.19 5.64 6.89
CA GLU A 43 5.92 4.99 7.97
C GLU A 43 5.43 3.56 8.20
N THR A 44 4.13 3.33 8.01
CA THR A 44 3.51 2.04 8.26
C THR A 44 2.59 1.65 7.11
N LEU A 45 2.80 0.44 6.61
CA LEU A 45 1.96 -0.21 5.60
C LEU A 45 1.47 -1.56 6.14
N ASP A 46 0.16 -1.72 6.27
CA ASP A 46 -0.47 -2.98 6.69
C ASP A 46 -1.26 -3.60 5.53
N ILE A 47 -0.75 -4.70 5.00
CA ILE A 47 -1.34 -5.49 3.92
C ILE A 47 -1.72 -6.91 4.36
N ARG A 48 -1.85 -7.16 5.67
CA ARG A 48 -2.26 -8.48 6.18
C ARG A 48 -3.63 -8.90 5.63
N HIS A 49 -3.79 -10.19 5.39
CA HIS A 49 -5.02 -10.75 4.81
C HIS A 49 -5.43 -10.09 3.47
N THR A 50 -4.44 -9.66 2.68
CA THR A 50 -4.63 -9.27 1.27
C THR A 50 -4.16 -10.40 0.35
N GLY A 51 -4.43 -10.26 -0.95
CA GLY A 51 -3.91 -11.15 -1.98
C GLY A 51 -2.56 -10.72 -2.56
N ILE A 52 -1.87 -9.74 -1.95
CA ILE A 52 -0.62 -9.17 -2.45
C ILE A 52 0.50 -10.19 -2.25
N ARG A 53 1.04 -10.71 -3.37
CA ARG A 53 2.17 -11.65 -3.37
C ARG A 53 3.50 -11.01 -3.73
N MET A 54 3.45 -9.85 -4.40
CA MET A 54 4.63 -9.13 -4.87
C MET A 54 4.45 -7.64 -4.60
N LEU A 55 5.53 -7.00 -4.15
CA LEU A 55 5.62 -5.56 -4.03
C LEU A 55 6.15 -4.97 -5.35
N PRO A 56 5.66 -3.81 -5.80
CA PRO A 56 6.17 -3.16 -7.01
C PRO A 56 7.62 -2.68 -6.79
N ASN A 57 8.43 -2.62 -7.85
CA ASN A 57 9.83 -2.17 -7.75
C ASN A 57 9.97 -0.77 -7.13
N GLU A 58 8.95 0.09 -7.30
CA GLU A 58 8.88 1.42 -6.72
C GLU A 58 8.79 1.42 -5.19
N PHE A 59 8.54 0.27 -4.56
CA PHE A 59 8.57 0.12 -3.10
C PHE A 59 9.92 0.55 -2.50
N ILE A 60 11.02 0.41 -3.25
CA ILE A 60 12.35 0.90 -2.86
C ILE A 60 12.42 2.41 -2.60
N ARG A 61 11.42 3.18 -3.08
CA ARG A 61 11.33 4.63 -2.90
C ARG A 61 10.68 5.04 -1.57
N LEU A 62 10.12 4.10 -0.81
CA LEU A 62 9.49 4.35 0.49
C LEU A 62 10.53 4.55 1.60
N ARG A 63 11.27 5.67 1.55
CA ARG A 63 12.43 5.94 2.42
C ARG A 63 12.11 6.02 3.91
N ASN A 64 10.89 6.40 4.27
CA ASN A 64 10.47 6.52 5.67
C ASN A 64 9.71 5.30 6.20
N LEU A 65 9.56 4.23 5.40
CA LEU A 65 8.82 3.05 5.84
C LEU A 65 9.61 2.30 6.91
N ARG A 66 8.97 2.12 8.07
CA ARG A 66 9.55 1.43 9.24
C ARG A 66 8.83 0.13 9.54
N HIS A 67 7.53 0.07 9.25
CA HIS A 67 6.69 -1.07 9.58
C HIS A 67 5.95 -1.56 8.34
N LEU A 68 6.25 -2.79 7.93
CA LEU A 68 5.50 -3.54 6.93
C LEU A 68 4.88 -4.75 7.61
N CYS A 69 3.55 -4.80 7.67
CA CYS A 69 2.80 -5.96 8.12
C CYS A 69 2.18 -6.63 6.89
N ALA A 70 2.55 -7.86 6.56
CA ALA A 70 2.05 -8.58 5.37
C ALA A 70 1.49 -9.95 5.74
#